data_AF-A0A2D4SMD8-F1
#
_entry.id   AF-A0A2D4SMD8-F1
#
_cell.length_a   1.000
_cell.length_b   1.000
_cell.length_c   1.000
_cell.angle_alpha   90.00
_cell.angle_beta   90.00
_cell.angle_gamma   90.00
#
_symmetry.space_group_name_H-M   'P 1'
#
loop_
_entity.id
_entity.type
_entity.pdbx_description
1 polymer ?
#
loop_
_entity_poly.entity_id
_entity_poly.type
_entity_poly.pdbx_seq_one_letter_code
_entity_poly.pdbx_strand_id
1 'polypeptide(L)'
;MTEFSPSLVQVFSAFLVFTLGLILFAWVRRFFQCGFYRALLIYFWHTLFSLVSYLYVIKFGGDAIQYFRSSLSPDVEFSLGTNAVRFIASIFTQGFGLSLFGCFLVFQIFGAMGLLAFDASLREATQFKSRNIKRLATIIVFLPSLSFWSSALGKDALSFFAAGFALWAALRLRQRWWLLVFAIFVMLLVRPHMAGMMGLGLAGSFLLQRGIPIVQRLLLGGAAVAASLALVPFGLDYAGVGQQAGASEVIEFIESRQNHNLKGGGAVDISGMSPPAQMFTYLFRPTLIEVRDAFSLAAAIDNLILLFLFISGGWVLIKKPLPVYFSKHNRMFLWIYSFIAWVILAMTTANLGIALRQKWMFVPMLIFLFISVIGKNNSIDECQSGDAARRIP
;
A
#
# COMPACT_ATOMS: atom_id res chain seq x y z
N MET A 1 2.42 -16.38 30.77
CA MET A 1 2.04 -17.38 29.74
C MET A 1 0.61 -17.90 29.92
N THR A 2 -0.19 -17.37 30.86
CA THR A 2 -1.57 -17.82 31.16
C THR A 2 -2.69 -16.98 30.52
N GLU A 3 -2.38 -15.91 29.78
CA GLU A 3 -3.39 -15.05 29.11
C GLU A 3 -3.78 -15.49 27.68
N PHE A 4 -3.22 -16.59 27.17
CA PHE A 4 -3.33 -16.95 25.74
C PHE A 4 -3.91 -18.34 25.46
N SER A 5 -4.46 -19.05 26.44
CA SER A 5 -5.25 -20.26 26.15
C SER A 5 -6.62 -19.84 25.58
N PRO A 6 -6.99 -20.28 24.38
CA PRO A 6 -8.24 -19.85 23.77
C PRO A 6 -9.40 -20.47 24.54
N SER A 7 -10.20 -19.63 25.21
CA SER A 7 -11.49 -20.07 25.73
C SER A 7 -12.41 -20.44 24.57
N LEU A 8 -13.36 -21.35 24.77
CA LEU A 8 -14.32 -21.75 23.73
C LEU A 8 -15.04 -20.53 23.10
N VAL A 9 -15.29 -19.50 23.91
CA VAL A 9 -15.87 -18.22 23.47
C VAL A 9 -14.95 -17.45 22.51
N GLN A 10 -13.63 -17.46 22.75
CA GLN A 10 -12.67 -16.81 21.86
C GLN A 10 -12.52 -17.52 20.51
N VAL A 11 -12.59 -18.86 20.51
CA VAL A 11 -12.60 -19.65 19.26
C VAL A 11 -13.87 -19.36 18.47
N PHE A 12 -15.02 -19.36 19.14
CA PHE A 12 -16.31 -19.09 18.51
C PHE A 12 -16.39 -17.66 17.92
N SER A 13 -15.95 -16.65 18.67
CA SER A 13 -15.91 -15.27 18.18
C SER A 13 -14.95 -15.09 16.99
N ALA A 14 -13.78 -15.73 17.02
CA ALA A 14 -12.85 -15.72 15.88
C ALA A 14 -13.49 -16.37 14.63
N PHE A 15 -14.17 -17.51 14.80
CA PHE A 15 -14.89 -18.18 13.71
C PHE A 15 -16.02 -17.31 13.14
N LEU A 16 -16.76 -16.62 14.00
CA LEU A 16 -17.81 -15.69 13.59
C LEU A 16 -17.22 -14.53 12.77
N VAL A 17 -16.15 -13.89 13.25
CA VAL A 17 -15.46 -12.81 12.53
C VAL A 17 -14.96 -13.29 11.16
N PHE A 18 -14.34 -14.47 11.11
CA PHE A 18 -13.88 -15.07 9.85
C PHE A 18 -15.04 -15.28 8.86
N THR A 19 -16.16 -15.80 9.34
CA THR A 19 -17.35 -16.09 8.51
C THR A 19 -18.02 -14.81 8.02
N LEU A 20 -18.20 -13.82 8.89
CA LEU A 20 -18.73 -12.51 8.52
C LEU A 20 -17.81 -11.81 7.51
N GLY A 21 -16.49 -11.89 7.72
CA GLY A 21 -15.49 -11.39 6.79
C GLY A 21 -15.58 -12.06 5.43
N LEU A 22 -15.79 -13.38 5.38
CA LEU A 22 -15.95 -14.13 4.14
C LEU A 22 -17.21 -13.72 3.37
N ILE A 23 -18.33 -13.52 4.08
CA ILE A 23 -19.61 -13.05 3.50
C ILE A 23 -19.42 -11.64 2.93
N LEU A 24 -18.85 -10.73 3.72
CA LEU A 24 -18.55 -9.36 3.29
C LEU A 24 -17.64 -9.38 2.05
N PHE A 25 -16.58 -10.18 2.07
CA PHE A 25 -15.64 -10.30 0.97
C PHE A 25 -16.30 -10.83 -0.31
N ALA A 26 -17.18 -11.83 -0.18
CA ALA A 26 -17.95 -12.38 -1.28
C ALA A 26 -18.96 -11.38 -1.88
N TRP A 27 -19.44 -10.42 -1.08
CA TRP A 27 -20.26 -9.30 -1.55
C TRP A 27 -19.39 -8.25 -2.27
N VAL A 28 -18.31 -7.78 -1.63
CA VAL A 28 -17.39 -6.76 -2.16
C VAL A 28 -16.75 -7.18 -3.49
N ARG A 29 -16.50 -8.48 -3.73
CA ARG A 29 -15.92 -8.96 -5.00
C ARG A 29 -16.70 -8.53 -6.24
N ARG A 30 -18.01 -8.32 -6.13
CA ARG A 30 -18.87 -7.92 -7.26
C ARG A 30 -18.50 -6.53 -7.74
N PHE A 31 -18.20 -5.62 -6.80
CA PHE A 31 -17.73 -4.27 -7.10
C PHE A 31 -16.42 -4.27 -7.91
N PHE A 32 -15.53 -5.23 -7.62
CA PHE A 32 -14.24 -5.39 -8.29
C PHE A 32 -14.27 -6.36 -9.49
N GLN A 33 -15.46 -6.83 -9.89
CA GLN A 33 -15.65 -7.78 -10.99
C GLN A 33 -14.71 -9.00 -10.87
N CYS A 34 -14.52 -9.51 -9.65
CA CYS A 34 -13.66 -10.65 -9.38
C CYS A 34 -14.49 -11.96 -9.36
N GLY A 35 -13.97 -12.99 -10.04
CA GLY A 35 -14.56 -14.33 -10.04
C GLY A 35 -14.59 -14.92 -8.64
N PHE A 36 -15.61 -15.73 -8.34
CA PHE A 36 -15.85 -16.26 -6.99
C PHE A 36 -14.65 -17.06 -6.46
N TYR A 37 -14.12 -18.01 -7.23
CA TYR A 37 -12.97 -18.83 -6.81
C TYR A 37 -11.69 -18.01 -6.59
N ARG A 38 -11.43 -17.01 -7.43
CA ARG A 38 -10.26 -16.12 -7.26
C ARG A 38 -10.40 -15.28 -5.99
N ALA A 39 -11.59 -14.75 -5.73
CA ALA A 39 -11.87 -14.03 -4.48
C ALA A 39 -11.67 -14.93 -3.26
N LEU A 40 -12.23 -16.15 -3.26
CA LEU A 40 -11.99 -17.10 -2.16
C LEU A 40 -10.50 -17.38 -1.96
N LEU A 41 -9.77 -17.66 -3.04
CA LEU A 41 -8.33 -17.92 -2.97
C LEU A 41 -7.56 -16.74 -2.35
N ILE A 42 -7.88 -15.50 -2.75
CA ILE A 42 -7.28 -14.29 -2.17
C ILE A 42 -7.59 -14.20 -0.68
N TYR A 43 -8.84 -14.42 -0.28
CA TYR A 43 -9.25 -14.33 1.12
C TYR A 43 -8.57 -15.40 2.00
N PHE A 44 -8.60 -16.66 1.58
CA PHE A 44 -7.94 -17.76 2.30
C PHE A 44 -6.43 -17.58 2.37
N TRP A 45 -5.79 -17.15 1.28
CA TRP A 45 -4.38 -16.82 1.27
C TRP A 45 -4.07 -15.71 2.29
N HIS A 46 -4.86 -14.65 2.29
CA HIS A 46 -4.64 -13.53 3.18
C HIS A 46 -4.89 -13.89 4.65
N THR A 47 -5.91 -14.70 4.94
CA THR A 47 -6.17 -15.23 6.29
C THR A 47 -5.06 -16.17 6.76
N LEU A 48 -4.48 -16.99 5.88
CA LEU A 48 -3.31 -17.82 6.21
C LEU A 48 -2.14 -16.94 6.68
N PHE A 49 -1.85 -15.85 5.95
CA PHE A 49 -0.80 -14.91 6.37
C PHE A 49 -1.17 -14.10 7.61
N SER A 50 -2.45 -13.87 7.88
CA SER A 50 -2.91 -13.33 9.16
C SER A 50 -2.55 -14.25 10.32
N LEU A 51 -2.73 -15.56 10.15
CA LEU A 51 -2.34 -16.57 11.13
C LEU A 51 -0.82 -16.63 11.31
N VAL A 52 -0.06 -16.63 10.21
CA VAL A 52 1.42 -16.59 10.26
C VAL A 52 1.91 -15.34 11.00
N SER A 53 1.31 -14.17 10.73
CA SER A 53 1.65 -12.91 11.39
C SER A 53 1.31 -12.93 12.87
N TYR A 54 0.16 -13.50 13.24
CA TYR A 54 -0.23 -13.68 14.64
C TYR A 54 0.77 -14.56 15.41
N LEU A 55 1.14 -15.73 14.85
CA LEU A 55 2.12 -16.63 15.44
C LEU A 55 3.50 -15.98 15.56
N TYR A 56 3.91 -15.23 14.54
CA TYR A 56 5.14 -14.45 14.56
C TYR A 56 5.15 -13.44 15.70
N VAL A 57 4.09 -12.64 15.84
CA VAL A 57 3.97 -11.60 16.87
C VAL A 57 3.95 -12.19 18.27
N ILE A 58 3.31 -13.35 18.50
CA ILE A 58 3.33 -14.00 19.81
C ILE A 58 4.75 -14.47 20.17
N LYS A 59 5.49 -15.01 19.20
CA LYS A 59 6.82 -15.58 19.44
C LYS A 59 7.91 -14.54 19.59
N PHE A 60 7.90 -13.51 18.73
CA PHE A 60 8.98 -12.52 18.62
C PHE A 60 8.59 -11.13 19.15
N GLY A 61 7.33 -10.95 19.55
CA GLY A 61 6.78 -9.63 19.89
C GLY A 61 6.40 -8.82 18.66
N GLY A 62 5.82 -7.63 18.90
CA GLY A 62 5.52 -6.67 17.84
C GLY A 62 4.50 -5.61 18.26
N ASP A 63 4.40 -4.55 17.46
CA ASP A 63 3.51 -3.40 17.70
C ASP A 63 2.04 -3.84 17.92
N ALA A 64 1.61 -4.93 17.28
CA ALA A 64 0.27 -5.51 17.39
C ALA A 64 -0.14 -5.84 18.84
N ILE A 65 0.79 -6.34 19.67
CA ILE A 65 0.51 -6.61 21.09
C ILE A 65 0.25 -5.30 21.84
N GLN A 66 1.01 -4.26 21.53
CA GLN A 66 0.83 -2.95 22.15
C GLN A 66 -0.50 -2.32 21.72
N TYR A 67 -0.88 -2.41 20.46
CA TYR A 67 -2.20 -1.95 19.99
C TYR A 67 -3.33 -2.66 20.73
N PHE A 68 -3.25 -3.99 20.85
CA PHE A 68 -4.25 -4.78 21.57
C PHE A 68 -4.34 -4.41 23.05
N ARG A 69 -3.21 -4.39 23.78
CA ARG A 69 -3.19 -4.03 25.20
C ARG A 69 -3.70 -2.61 25.44
N SER A 70 -3.29 -1.66 24.61
CA SER A 70 -3.76 -0.27 24.72
C SER A 70 -5.26 -0.16 24.40
N SER A 71 -5.78 -1.00 23.51
CA SER A 71 -7.20 -1.00 23.17
C SER A 71 -8.11 -1.48 24.31
N LEU A 72 -7.55 -2.16 25.32
CA LEU A 72 -8.30 -2.63 26.48
C LEU A 72 -8.43 -1.56 27.58
N SER A 73 -7.70 -0.44 27.50
CA SER A 73 -7.83 0.63 28.50
C SER A 73 -9.15 1.37 28.35
N PRO A 74 -9.85 1.74 29.43
CA PRO A 74 -11.10 2.49 29.34
C PRO A 74 -10.95 3.88 28.69
N ASP A 75 -9.78 4.52 28.85
CA ASP A 75 -9.54 5.91 28.40
C ASP A 75 -8.89 5.99 27.00
N VAL A 76 -9.39 5.23 26.03
CA VAL A 76 -8.85 5.31 24.65
C VAL A 76 -9.40 6.56 23.95
N GLU A 77 -8.63 7.63 23.98
CA GLU A 77 -8.95 8.84 23.23
C GLU A 77 -8.64 8.71 21.74
N PHE A 78 -9.54 9.25 20.91
CA PHE A 78 -9.33 9.32 19.48
C PHE A 78 -8.31 10.41 19.13
N SER A 79 -7.24 10.01 18.46
CA SER A 79 -6.23 10.91 17.88
C SER A 79 -5.61 10.24 16.65
N LEU A 80 -5.02 11.00 15.74
CA LEU A 80 -4.46 10.45 14.50
C LEU A 80 -3.26 9.52 14.75
N GLY A 81 -2.94 8.70 13.76
CA GLY A 81 -1.75 7.86 13.78
C GLY A 81 -1.90 6.61 14.64
N THR A 82 -1.05 6.47 15.67
CA THR A 82 -1.03 5.28 16.54
C THR A 82 -2.31 5.17 17.34
N ASN A 83 -2.82 6.29 17.84
CA ASN A 83 -4.02 6.33 18.67
C ASN A 83 -5.28 5.98 17.86
N ALA A 84 -5.34 6.33 16.58
CA ALA A 84 -6.46 5.96 15.72
C ALA A 84 -6.59 4.44 15.59
N VAL A 85 -5.46 3.73 15.47
CA VAL A 85 -5.47 2.26 15.46
C VAL A 85 -5.88 1.68 16.82
N ARG A 86 -5.44 2.29 17.93
CA ARG A 86 -5.86 1.88 19.28
C ARG A 86 -7.37 2.06 19.48
N PHE A 87 -7.92 3.19 19.02
CA PHE A 87 -9.34 3.51 19.04
C PHE A 87 -10.16 2.58 18.14
N ILE A 88 -9.70 2.32 16.91
CA ILE A 88 -10.36 1.36 16.03
C ILE A 88 -10.32 -0.04 16.66
N ALA A 89 -9.20 -0.44 17.25
CA ALA A 89 -9.09 -1.72 17.94
C ALA A 89 -9.98 -1.78 19.19
N SER A 90 -10.19 -0.67 19.92
CA SER A 90 -11.00 -0.67 21.15
C SER A 90 -12.48 -0.90 20.86
N ILE A 91 -12.99 -0.47 19.70
CA ILE A 91 -14.33 -0.84 19.23
C ILE A 91 -14.49 -2.37 19.19
N PHE A 92 -13.45 -3.10 18.79
CA PHE A 92 -13.49 -4.55 18.68
C PHE A 92 -13.19 -5.27 19.98
N THR A 93 -12.25 -4.78 20.78
CA THR A 93 -11.89 -5.42 22.05
C THR A 93 -12.89 -5.09 23.16
N GLN A 94 -13.25 -3.83 23.36
CA GLN A 94 -14.20 -3.43 24.41
C GLN A 94 -15.65 -3.62 23.95
N GLY A 95 -15.97 -3.30 22.70
CA GLY A 95 -17.34 -3.41 22.18
C GLY A 95 -17.80 -4.86 21.97
N PHE A 96 -16.93 -5.70 21.42
CA PHE A 96 -17.27 -7.10 21.08
C PHE A 96 -16.51 -8.16 21.90
N GLY A 97 -15.62 -7.75 22.81
CA GLY A 97 -14.85 -8.70 23.63
C GLY A 97 -13.86 -9.54 22.82
N LEU A 98 -13.41 -9.08 21.64
CA LEU A 98 -12.57 -9.91 20.77
C LEU A 98 -11.19 -10.17 21.37
N SER A 99 -10.71 -11.40 21.18
CA SER A 99 -9.33 -11.77 21.49
C SER A 99 -8.34 -11.09 20.54
N LEU A 100 -7.04 -11.19 20.86
CA LEU A 100 -5.96 -10.72 19.97
C LEU A 100 -6.12 -11.31 18.57
N PHE A 101 -6.37 -12.62 18.47
CA PHE A 101 -6.57 -13.27 17.17
C PHE A 101 -7.84 -12.79 16.46
N GLY A 102 -8.94 -12.57 17.19
CA GLY A 102 -10.15 -11.96 16.64
C GLY A 102 -9.87 -10.59 16.01
N CYS A 103 -9.06 -9.75 16.67
CA CYS A 103 -8.65 -8.46 16.14
C CYS A 103 -7.76 -8.59 14.89
N PHE A 104 -6.86 -9.57 14.84
CA PHE A 104 -6.11 -9.89 13.61
C PHE A 104 -7.06 -10.25 12.47
N LEU A 105 -8.08 -11.08 12.72
CA LEU A 105 -9.07 -11.44 11.71
C LEU A 105 -9.93 -10.26 11.24
N VAL A 106 -10.18 -9.26 12.08
CA VAL A 106 -10.82 -8.02 11.64
C VAL A 106 -9.88 -7.22 10.72
N PHE A 107 -8.63 -7.01 11.14
CA PHE A 107 -7.68 -6.21 10.37
C PHE A 107 -7.32 -6.85 9.03
N GLN A 108 -7.23 -8.18 8.95
CA GLN A 108 -7.04 -8.87 7.67
C GLN A 108 -8.24 -8.72 6.72
N ILE A 109 -9.47 -8.46 7.19
CA ILE A 109 -10.59 -8.17 6.29
C ILE A 109 -10.32 -6.86 5.53
N PHE A 110 -9.82 -5.83 6.22
CA PHE A 110 -9.38 -4.58 5.57
C PHE A 110 -8.23 -4.84 4.60
N GLY A 111 -7.19 -5.56 5.04
CA GLY A 111 -6.07 -5.95 4.17
C GLY A 111 -6.50 -6.69 2.91
N ALA A 112 -7.38 -7.68 3.06
CA ALA A 112 -7.94 -8.47 1.96
C ALA A 112 -8.73 -7.59 0.98
N MET A 113 -9.55 -6.65 1.47
CA MET A 113 -10.26 -5.71 0.58
C MET A 113 -9.28 -4.83 -0.20
N GLY A 114 -8.19 -4.38 0.42
CA GLY A 114 -7.09 -3.68 -0.27
C GLY A 114 -6.45 -4.55 -1.35
N LEU A 115 -6.21 -5.82 -1.02
CA LEU A 115 -5.61 -6.80 -1.94
C LEU A 115 -6.53 -7.09 -3.13
N LEU A 116 -7.85 -7.12 -2.91
CA LEU A 116 -8.85 -7.29 -3.95
C LEU A 116 -8.92 -6.07 -4.89
N ALA A 117 -8.80 -4.87 -4.34
CA ALA A 117 -8.71 -3.64 -5.13
C ALA A 117 -7.42 -3.60 -5.97
N PHE A 118 -6.31 -4.05 -5.40
CA PHE A 118 -5.04 -4.19 -6.11
C PHE A 118 -5.13 -5.24 -7.23
N ASP A 119 -5.68 -6.42 -6.95
CA ASP A 119 -5.94 -7.48 -7.92
C ASP A 119 -6.79 -6.99 -9.11
N ALA A 120 -7.87 -6.27 -8.82
CA ALA A 120 -8.74 -5.69 -9.85
C ALA A 120 -7.98 -4.69 -10.73
N SER A 121 -7.14 -3.86 -10.11
CA SER A 121 -6.31 -2.90 -10.83
C SER A 121 -5.32 -3.59 -11.77
N LEU A 122 -4.66 -4.66 -11.32
CA LEU A 122 -3.74 -5.44 -12.16
C LEU A 122 -4.46 -6.21 -13.27
N ARG A 123 -5.66 -6.73 -13.03
CA ARG A 123 -6.48 -7.36 -14.08
C ARG A 123 -6.89 -6.36 -15.16
N GLU A 124 -7.23 -5.12 -14.79
CA GLU A 124 -7.51 -4.05 -15.75
C GLU A 124 -6.26 -3.69 -16.57
N ALA A 125 -5.08 -3.61 -15.94
CA ALA A 125 -3.81 -3.34 -16.64
C ALA A 125 -3.41 -4.45 -17.64
N THR A 126 -3.76 -5.70 -17.34
CA THR A 126 -3.28 -6.87 -18.08
C THR A 126 -4.32 -7.49 -19.01
N GLN A 127 -5.52 -6.91 -19.14
CA GLN A 127 -6.63 -7.46 -19.93
C GLN A 127 -6.22 -7.88 -21.35
N PHE A 128 -5.47 -7.02 -22.05
CA PHE A 128 -5.02 -7.21 -23.44
C PHE A 128 -3.58 -7.74 -23.58
N LYS A 129 -2.96 -8.13 -22.46
CA LYS A 129 -1.58 -8.63 -22.43
C LYS A 129 -1.51 -10.14 -22.61
N SER A 130 -0.30 -10.62 -22.94
CA SER A 130 -0.01 -12.05 -23.06
C SER A 130 -0.27 -12.82 -21.75
N ARG A 131 -0.46 -14.14 -21.87
CA ARG A 131 -0.72 -15.03 -20.73
C ARG A 131 0.37 -14.97 -19.66
N ASN A 132 1.63 -14.76 -20.04
CA ASN A 132 2.76 -14.66 -19.12
C ASN A 132 2.66 -13.41 -18.23
N ILE A 133 2.26 -12.27 -18.79
CA ILE A 133 2.07 -11.03 -18.01
C ILE A 133 0.88 -11.17 -17.06
N LYS A 134 -0.21 -11.82 -17.49
CA LYS A 134 -1.36 -12.13 -16.62
C LYS A 134 -0.97 -13.06 -15.46
N ARG A 135 -0.10 -14.04 -15.72
CA ARG A 135 0.46 -14.93 -14.67
C ARG A 135 1.34 -14.15 -13.71
N LEU A 136 2.25 -13.31 -14.20
CA LEU A 136 3.10 -12.44 -13.38
C LEU A 136 2.27 -11.53 -12.47
N ALA A 137 1.25 -10.86 -13.02
CA ALA A 137 0.32 -10.04 -12.25
C ALA A 137 -0.41 -10.85 -11.17
N THR A 138 -0.74 -12.11 -11.43
CA THR A 138 -1.37 -12.99 -10.44
C THR A 138 -0.38 -13.39 -9.35
N ILE A 139 0.86 -13.76 -9.69
CA ILE A 139 1.92 -14.09 -8.71
C ILE A 139 2.14 -12.93 -7.74
N ILE A 140 2.12 -11.70 -8.24
CA ILE A 140 2.33 -10.49 -7.44
C ILE A 140 1.24 -10.29 -6.37
N VAL A 141 -0.01 -10.65 -6.66
CA VAL A 141 -1.11 -10.58 -5.69
C VAL A 141 -0.89 -11.60 -4.56
N PHE A 142 -0.25 -12.72 -4.86
CA PHE A 142 0.04 -13.80 -3.92
C PHE A 142 1.47 -13.71 -3.35
N LEU A 143 2.08 -12.51 -3.31
CA LEU A 143 3.36 -12.36 -2.64
C LEU A 143 3.22 -12.54 -1.12
N PRO A 144 4.09 -13.32 -0.48
CA PRO A 144 4.02 -13.60 0.95
C PRO A 144 4.22 -12.34 1.80
N SER A 145 5.20 -11.47 1.49
CA SER A 145 5.46 -10.26 2.29
C SER A 145 4.29 -9.28 2.22
N LEU A 146 3.66 -9.17 1.04
CA LEU A 146 2.48 -8.35 0.84
C LEU A 146 1.36 -8.77 1.81
N SER A 147 0.99 -10.05 1.82
CA SER A 147 -0.09 -10.56 2.67
C SER A 147 0.29 -10.60 4.14
N PHE A 148 1.55 -10.89 4.47
CA PHE A 148 2.05 -10.87 5.85
C PHE A 148 1.87 -9.48 6.48
N TRP A 149 2.39 -8.42 5.86
CA TRP A 149 2.34 -7.08 6.45
C TRP A 149 0.95 -6.44 6.40
N SER A 150 0.12 -6.77 5.40
CA SER A 150 -1.22 -6.19 5.26
C SER A 150 -2.33 -6.93 6.01
N SER A 151 -2.05 -8.07 6.64
CA SER A 151 -3.03 -8.83 7.43
C SER A 151 -2.94 -8.63 8.94
N ALA A 152 -1.82 -8.10 9.44
CA ALA A 152 -1.59 -7.94 10.88
C ALA A 152 -2.41 -6.80 11.51
N LEU A 153 -2.73 -6.94 12.81
CA LEU A 153 -3.30 -5.87 13.62
C LEU A 153 -2.33 -4.68 13.68
N GLY A 154 -2.70 -3.56 13.04
CA GLY A 154 -1.85 -2.38 13.02
C GLY A 154 -2.19 -1.37 11.92
N LYS A 155 -1.35 -0.35 11.80
CA LYS A 155 -1.48 0.70 10.77
C LYS A 155 -1.39 0.14 9.36
N ASP A 156 -0.61 -0.92 9.15
CA ASP A 156 -0.19 -1.36 7.83
C ASP A 156 -1.32 -1.99 7.03
N ALA A 157 -2.22 -2.76 7.68
CA ALA A 157 -3.42 -3.29 7.05
C ALA A 157 -4.35 -2.17 6.52
N LEU A 158 -4.61 -1.15 7.35
CA LEU A 158 -5.45 0.00 6.97
C LEU A 158 -4.79 0.90 5.93
N SER A 159 -3.47 1.08 6.02
CA SER A 159 -2.69 1.84 5.03
C SER A 159 -2.68 1.14 3.68
N PHE A 160 -2.54 -0.19 3.66
CA PHE A 160 -2.61 -0.98 2.43
C PHE A 160 -4.01 -1.00 1.83
N PHE A 161 -5.05 -1.10 2.66
CA PHE A 161 -6.44 -0.93 2.25
C PHE A 161 -6.65 0.42 1.54
N ALA A 162 -6.22 1.52 2.15
CA ALA A 162 -6.29 2.84 1.56
C ALA A 162 -5.50 2.92 0.23
N ALA A 163 -4.28 2.41 0.18
CA ALA A 163 -3.45 2.40 -1.03
C ALA A 163 -4.11 1.62 -2.19
N GLY A 164 -4.69 0.45 -1.91
CA GLY A 164 -5.39 -0.36 -2.91
C GLY A 164 -6.65 0.33 -3.46
N PHE A 165 -7.45 0.95 -2.58
CA PHE A 165 -8.63 1.70 -3.00
C PHE A 165 -8.28 2.95 -3.78
N ALA A 166 -7.23 3.67 -3.37
CA ALA A 166 -6.74 4.84 -4.10
C ALA A 166 -6.25 4.48 -5.51
N LEU A 167 -5.52 3.36 -5.65
CA LEU A 167 -5.11 2.84 -6.95
C LEU A 167 -6.33 2.53 -7.83
N TRP A 168 -7.32 1.80 -7.31
CA TRP A 168 -8.53 1.45 -8.04
C TRP A 168 -9.37 2.68 -8.44
N ALA A 169 -9.43 3.68 -7.57
CA ALA A 169 -10.09 4.94 -7.83
C ALA A 169 -9.37 5.73 -8.94
N ALA A 170 -8.03 5.77 -8.92
CA ALA A 170 -7.22 6.48 -9.91
C ALA A 170 -7.40 5.95 -11.33
N LEU A 171 -7.77 4.68 -11.51
CA LEU A 171 -8.05 4.13 -12.84
C LEU A 171 -9.27 4.79 -13.50
N ARG A 172 -10.27 5.21 -12.72
CA ARG A 172 -11.46 5.90 -13.24
C ARG A 172 -11.87 7.04 -12.33
N LEU A 173 -10.97 7.99 -12.15
CA LEU A 173 -11.09 9.04 -11.13
C LEU A 173 -12.41 9.81 -11.20
N ARG A 174 -12.89 10.16 -12.42
CA ARG A 174 -14.16 10.87 -12.59
C ARG A 174 -15.38 10.11 -12.04
N GLN A 175 -15.38 8.77 -12.15
CA GLN A 175 -16.48 7.92 -11.67
C GLN A 175 -16.31 7.50 -10.21
N ARG A 176 -15.06 7.44 -9.73
CA ARG A 176 -14.67 6.86 -8.44
C ARG A 176 -14.04 7.89 -7.50
N TRP A 177 -14.32 9.18 -7.68
CA TRP A 177 -13.69 10.25 -6.89
C TRP A 177 -13.95 10.10 -5.39
N TRP A 178 -15.16 9.67 -5.01
CA TRP A 178 -15.55 9.42 -3.62
C TRP A 178 -14.72 8.29 -2.98
N LEU A 179 -14.33 7.26 -3.75
CA LEU A 179 -13.43 6.20 -3.26
C LEU A 179 -12.03 6.73 -2.98
N LEU A 180 -11.54 7.69 -3.79
CA LEU A 180 -10.25 8.31 -3.54
C LEU A 180 -10.30 9.17 -2.27
N VAL A 181 -11.35 9.97 -2.09
CA VAL A 181 -11.55 10.77 -0.85
C VAL A 181 -11.62 9.85 0.37
N PHE A 182 -12.38 8.76 0.29
CA PHE A 182 -12.45 7.77 1.34
C PHE A 182 -11.09 7.12 1.62
N ALA A 183 -10.33 6.76 0.58
CA ALA A 183 -8.98 6.22 0.74
C ALA A 183 -8.02 7.21 1.41
N ILE A 184 -8.04 8.48 1.02
CA ILE A 184 -7.24 9.54 1.64
C ILE A 184 -7.64 9.73 3.10
N PHE A 185 -8.94 9.71 3.41
CA PHE A 185 -9.43 9.80 4.79
C PHE A 185 -8.93 8.63 5.65
N VAL A 186 -9.06 7.39 5.19
CA VAL A 186 -8.55 6.22 5.93
C VAL A 186 -7.03 6.31 6.10
N MET A 187 -6.29 6.73 5.06
CA MET A 187 -4.86 6.98 5.17
C MET A 187 -4.54 8.07 6.19
N LEU A 188 -5.33 9.15 6.26
CA LEU A 188 -5.14 10.27 7.18
C LEU A 188 -5.29 9.80 8.63
N LEU A 189 -6.29 8.95 8.91
CA LEU A 189 -6.50 8.38 10.25
C LEU A 189 -5.25 7.67 10.76
N VAL A 190 -4.61 6.83 9.95
CA VAL A 190 -3.50 5.97 10.40
C VAL A 190 -2.11 6.54 10.12
N ARG A 191 -1.98 7.36 9.08
CA ARG A 191 -0.72 7.92 8.55
C ARG A 191 -0.96 9.30 7.90
N PRO A 192 -1.08 10.38 8.69
CA PRO A 192 -1.33 11.73 8.17
C PRO A 192 -0.35 12.19 7.10
N HIS A 193 0.95 11.92 7.30
CA HIS A 193 2.00 12.24 6.32
C HIS A 193 1.79 11.55 4.96
N MET A 194 1.37 10.28 4.94
CA MET A 194 1.09 9.56 3.69
C MET A 194 -0.15 10.12 3.00
N ALA A 195 -1.19 10.46 3.76
CA ALA A 195 -2.39 11.09 3.21
C ALA A 195 -2.09 12.47 2.61
N GLY A 196 -1.25 13.28 3.26
CA GLY A 196 -0.75 14.54 2.72
C GLY A 196 -0.03 14.36 1.38
N MET A 197 0.85 13.35 1.28
CA MET A 197 1.52 13.00 0.02
C MET A 197 0.54 12.54 -1.07
N MET A 198 -0.52 11.80 -0.71
CA MET A 198 -1.59 11.45 -1.67
C MET A 198 -2.32 12.71 -2.16
N GLY A 199 -2.63 13.64 -1.26
CA GLY A 199 -3.21 14.94 -1.60
C GLY A 199 -2.33 15.75 -2.56
N LEU A 200 -1.03 15.84 -2.26
CA LEU A 200 -0.03 16.49 -3.13
C LEU A 200 0.06 15.81 -4.50
N GLY A 201 0.07 14.48 -4.53
CA GLY A 201 0.04 13.73 -5.78
C GLY A 201 -1.19 14.05 -6.62
N LEU A 202 -2.36 14.19 -5.98
CA LEU A 202 -3.60 14.51 -6.65
C LEU A 202 -3.60 15.96 -7.16
N ALA A 203 -3.12 16.91 -6.35
CA ALA A 203 -2.90 18.31 -6.72
C ALA A 203 -2.00 18.42 -7.95
N GLY A 204 -0.83 17.79 -7.87
CA GLY A 204 0.16 17.75 -8.95
C GLY A 204 -0.41 17.11 -10.21
N SER A 205 -1.29 16.11 -10.08
CA SER A 205 -1.94 15.49 -11.23
C SER A 205 -2.85 16.47 -11.98
N PHE A 206 -3.66 17.27 -11.27
CA PHE A 206 -4.51 18.28 -11.90
C PHE A 206 -3.70 19.41 -12.53
N LEU A 207 -2.55 19.74 -11.94
CA LEU A 207 -1.64 20.76 -12.46
C LEU A 207 -0.83 20.30 -13.68
N LEU A 208 -0.46 19.02 -13.78
CA LEU A 208 0.43 18.52 -14.84
C LEU A 208 -0.33 17.78 -15.96
N GLN A 209 -1.59 17.40 -15.75
CA GLN A 209 -2.37 16.69 -16.75
C GLN A 209 -2.76 17.60 -17.92
N ARG A 210 -2.31 17.23 -19.12
CA ARG A 210 -2.71 17.87 -20.38
C ARG A 210 -4.16 17.50 -20.70
N GLY A 211 -5.02 18.48 -20.95
CA GLY A 211 -6.42 18.28 -21.34
C GLY A 211 -7.47 18.79 -20.33
N ILE A 212 -7.04 19.35 -19.19
CA ILE A 212 -7.93 20.01 -18.22
C ILE A 212 -7.99 21.52 -18.55
N PRO A 213 -9.17 22.15 -18.64
CA PRO A 213 -9.27 23.58 -18.90
C PRO A 213 -8.59 24.38 -17.79
N ILE A 214 -7.96 25.50 -18.16
CA ILE A 214 -7.05 26.25 -17.28
C ILE A 214 -7.71 26.73 -15.99
N VAL A 215 -9.01 27.04 -16.03
CA VAL A 215 -9.81 27.44 -14.87
C VAL A 215 -9.97 26.28 -13.88
N GLN A 216 -10.30 25.07 -14.34
CA GLN A 216 -10.39 23.89 -13.48
C GLN A 216 -9.01 23.50 -12.92
N ARG A 217 -7.96 23.67 -13.73
CA ARG A 217 -6.58 23.46 -13.30
C ARG A 217 -6.18 24.42 -12.18
N LEU A 218 -6.54 25.70 -12.27
CA LEU A 218 -6.26 26.69 -11.23
C LEU A 218 -7.13 26.46 -9.98
N LEU A 219 -8.43 26.18 -10.14
CA LEU A 219 -9.35 25.99 -9.01
C LEU A 219 -9.05 24.68 -8.25
N LEU A 220 -9.01 23.54 -8.95
CA LEU A 220 -8.76 22.24 -8.31
C LEU A 220 -7.31 22.10 -7.88
N GLY A 221 -6.37 22.55 -8.70
CA GLY A 221 -4.94 22.56 -8.35
C GLY A 221 -4.66 23.51 -7.19
N GLY A 222 -5.22 24.72 -7.20
CA GLY A 222 -5.11 25.69 -6.13
C GLY A 222 -5.75 25.20 -4.82
N ALA A 223 -6.96 24.65 -4.88
CA ALA A 223 -7.63 24.06 -3.71
C ALA A 223 -6.83 22.89 -3.13
N ALA A 224 -6.25 22.03 -3.99
CA ALA A 224 -5.46 20.90 -3.53
C ALA A 224 -4.10 21.33 -2.96
N VAL A 225 -3.45 22.35 -3.53
CA VAL A 225 -2.24 22.96 -2.94
C VAL A 225 -2.56 23.62 -1.61
N ALA A 226 -3.65 24.38 -1.51
CA ALA A 226 -4.09 25.00 -0.26
C ALA A 226 -4.40 23.94 0.82
N ALA A 227 -5.09 22.86 0.45
CA ALA A 227 -5.35 21.73 1.35
C ALA A 227 -4.04 21.05 1.79
N SER A 228 -3.09 20.83 0.88
CA SER A 228 -1.78 20.27 1.23
C SER A 228 -0.97 21.19 2.13
N LEU A 229 -0.93 22.50 1.87
CA LEU A 229 -0.26 23.49 2.71
C LEU A 229 -0.90 23.58 4.09
N ALA A 230 -2.24 23.51 4.17
CA ALA A 230 -2.96 23.48 5.44
C ALA A 230 -2.63 22.22 6.26
N LEU A 231 -2.30 21.10 5.60
CA LEU A 231 -1.90 19.85 6.27
C LEU A 231 -0.43 19.84 6.72
N VAL A 232 0.43 20.72 6.19
CA VAL A 232 1.86 20.76 6.57
C VAL A 232 2.04 21.11 8.07
N PRO A 233 1.41 22.16 8.63
CA PRO A 233 1.49 22.46 10.06
C PRO A 233 1.03 21.30 10.94
N PHE A 234 -0.06 20.60 10.59
CA PHE A 234 -0.50 19.41 11.32
C PHE A 234 0.54 18.28 11.24
N GLY A 235 1.19 18.10 10.09
CA GLY A 235 2.25 17.13 9.91
C GLY A 235 3.50 17.45 10.74
N LEU A 236 3.88 18.73 10.80
CA LEU A 236 5.03 19.22 11.57
C LEU A 236 4.79 19.18 13.08
N ASP A 237 3.60 19.57 13.53
CA ASP A 237 3.17 19.49 14.92
C ASP A 237 3.09 18.03 15.40
N TYR A 238 2.48 17.16 14.58
CA TYR A 238 2.47 15.71 14.83
C TYR A 238 3.88 15.10 14.83
N ALA A 239 4.80 15.64 14.04
CA ALA A 239 6.19 15.22 14.00
C ALA A 239 7.03 15.78 15.18
N GLY A 240 6.49 16.72 15.95
CA GLY A 240 7.18 17.38 17.06
C GLY A 240 8.22 18.42 16.64
N VAL A 241 8.19 18.88 15.38
CA VAL A 241 9.19 19.77 14.78
C VAL A 241 8.85 21.27 14.99
N GLY A 242 7.64 21.57 15.48
CA GLY A 242 7.15 22.94 15.64
C GLY A 242 6.60 23.53 14.33
N GLN A 243 5.75 24.55 14.44
CA GLN A 243 4.96 25.07 13.30
C GLN A 243 5.75 25.92 12.29
N GLN A 244 7.02 26.26 12.57
CA GLN A 244 7.88 27.08 11.71
C GLN A 244 9.18 26.35 11.32
N ALA A 245 9.05 25.12 10.79
CA ALA A 245 10.18 24.29 10.43
C ALA A 245 11.04 24.89 9.29
N GLY A 246 12.25 25.37 9.58
CA GLY A 246 13.30 25.70 8.63
C GLY A 246 14.03 24.45 8.10
N ALA A 247 14.94 24.64 7.14
CA ALA A 247 15.68 23.54 6.52
C ALA A 247 16.56 22.76 7.53
N SER A 248 17.08 23.43 8.56
CA SER A 248 17.86 22.83 9.64
C SER A 248 17.03 21.89 10.52
N GLU A 249 15.81 22.28 10.86
CA GLU A 249 14.90 21.48 11.71
C GLU A 249 14.37 20.24 10.96
N VAL A 250 14.24 20.35 9.63
CA VAL A 250 13.93 19.20 8.77
C VAL A 250 15.09 18.19 8.75
N ILE A 251 16.35 18.67 8.71
CA ILE A 251 17.53 17.80 8.79
C ILE A 251 17.60 17.12 10.16
N GLU A 252 17.43 17.87 11.24
CA GLU A 252 17.41 17.32 12.61
C GLU A 252 16.28 16.30 12.80
N PHE A 253 15.10 16.55 12.21
CA PHE A 253 14.02 15.56 12.20
C PHE A 253 14.40 14.29 11.44
N ILE A 254 15.03 14.41 10.26
CA ILE A 254 15.49 13.24 9.49
C ILE A 254 16.51 12.44 10.31
N GLU A 255 17.49 13.10 10.92
CA GLU A 255 18.51 12.46 11.75
C GLU A 255 17.90 11.77 12.99
N SER A 256 16.98 12.44 13.68
CA SER A 256 16.24 11.84 14.81
C SER A 256 15.48 10.59 14.37
N ARG A 257 14.80 10.63 13.22
CA ARG A 257 14.07 9.48 12.68
C ARG A 257 14.99 8.34 12.26
N GLN A 258 16.15 8.65 11.68
CA GLN A 258 17.18 7.67 11.36
C GLN A 258 17.68 6.98 12.63
N ASN A 259 18.06 7.76 13.65
CA ASN A 259 18.55 7.25 14.92
C ASN A 259 17.51 6.39 15.66
N HIS A 260 16.23 6.78 15.62
CA HIS A 260 15.14 5.96 16.16
C HIS A 260 14.97 4.62 15.40
N ASN A 261 15.21 4.62 14.09
CA ASN A 261 15.09 3.44 13.24
C ASN A 261 16.29 2.48 13.34
N LEU A 262 17.45 2.93 13.83
CA LEU A 262 18.60 2.06 14.08
C LEU A 262 18.36 1.02 15.19
N LYS A 263 17.31 1.18 16.00
CA LYS A 263 16.94 0.21 17.04
C LYS A 263 16.32 -1.05 16.41
N GLY A 264 16.97 -2.20 16.57
CA GLY A 264 16.49 -3.53 16.14
C GLY A 264 17.38 -4.25 15.12
N GLY A 265 17.14 -5.54 14.89
CA GLY A 265 17.90 -6.33 13.90
C GLY A 265 17.49 -5.96 12.47
N GLY A 266 18.40 -5.33 11.71
CA GLY A 266 18.13 -4.87 10.33
C GLY A 266 18.42 -3.39 10.08
N ALA A 267 19.09 -2.71 11.01
CA ALA A 267 19.61 -1.37 10.82
C ALA A 267 20.64 -1.31 9.68
N VAL A 268 20.54 -0.27 8.86
CA VAL A 268 21.46 0.05 7.78
C VAL A 268 21.85 1.51 7.96
N ASP A 269 23.15 1.80 7.91
CA ASP A 269 23.61 3.18 7.89
C ASP A 269 23.25 3.83 6.55
N ILE A 270 22.23 4.68 6.56
CA ILE A 270 21.81 5.44 5.38
C ILE A 270 22.42 6.84 5.34
N SER A 271 23.07 7.29 6.41
CA SER A 271 23.63 8.65 6.55
C SER A 271 24.79 8.88 5.57
N GLY A 272 25.60 7.86 5.32
CA GLY A 272 26.70 7.90 4.35
C GLY A 272 26.30 7.60 2.89
N MET A 273 25.02 7.32 2.60
CA MET A 273 24.58 6.92 1.26
C MET A 273 24.07 8.09 0.42
N SER A 274 24.31 8.05 -0.90
CA SER A 274 23.69 9.01 -1.82
C SER A 274 22.16 8.80 -1.93
N PRO A 275 21.35 9.83 -2.22
CA PRO A 275 19.89 9.70 -2.29
C PRO A 275 19.40 8.58 -3.24
N PRO A 276 19.98 8.37 -4.44
CA PRO A 276 19.60 7.22 -5.28
C PRO A 276 19.92 5.86 -4.64
N ALA A 277 21.03 5.75 -3.90
CA ALA A 277 21.38 4.53 -3.20
C ALA A 277 20.44 4.24 -2.01
N GLN A 278 19.99 5.29 -1.31
CA GLN A 278 18.94 5.17 -0.28
C GLN A 278 17.62 4.68 -0.88
N MET A 279 17.18 5.25 -2.01
CA MET A 279 15.97 4.82 -2.72
C MET A 279 16.06 3.36 -3.17
N PHE A 280 17.21 2.94 -3.72
CA PHE A 280 17.45 1.56 -4.10
C PHE A 280 17.40 0.62 -2.89
N THR A 281 18.10 0.98 -1.81
CA THR A 281 18.15 0.19 -0.57
C THR A 281 16.76 0.02 0.04
N TYR A 282 15.97 1.08 0.10
CA TYR A 282 14.63 1.06 0.65
C TYR A 282 13.70 0.08 -0.09
N LEU A 283 13.77 0.05 -1.42
CA LEU A 283 12.80 -0.68 -2.24
C LEU A 283 13.22 -2.12 -2.54
N PHE A 284 14.52 -2.38 -2.73
CA PHE A 284 15.02 -3.63 -3.28
C PHE A 284 15.83 -4.49 -2.29
N ARG A 285 16.15 -3.99 -1.08
CA ARG A 285 16.80 -4.80 -0.03
C ARG A 285 15.78 -5.35 0.99
N PRO A 286 16.01 -6.54 1.58
CA PRO A 286 17.16 -7.41 1.41
C PRO A 286 17.21 -8.08 0.03
N THR A 287 18.43 -8.30 -0.46
CA THR A 287 18.66 -9.10 -1.68
C THR A 287 18.79 -10.59 -1.34
N LEU A 288 18.84 -11.46 -2.35
CA LEU A 288 19.03 -12.91 -2.15
C LEU A 288 20.33 -13.26 -1.41
N ILE A 289 21.34 -12.38 -1.45
CA ILE A 289 22.63 -12.56 -0.80
C ILE A 289 22.53 -12.29 0.71
N GLU A 290 21.55 -11.48 1.13
CA GLU A 290 21.37 -11.03 2.52
C GLU A 290 20.38 -11.90 3.30
N VAL A 291 19.99 -13.04 2.73
CA VAL A 291 19.03 -13.98 3.33
C VAL A 291 19.67 -14.68 4.53
N ARG A 292 19.00 -14.59 5.68
CA ARG A 292 19.42 -15.22 6.95
C ARG A 292 18.38 -16.20 7.49
N ASP A 293 17.10 -15.94 7.21
CA ASP A 293 15.94 -16.71 7.67
C ASP A 293 14.89 -16.85 6.57
N ALA A 294 13.93 -17.77 6.75
CA ALA A 294 12.81 -17.97 5.82
C ALA A 294 12.01 -16.68 5.54
N PHE A 295 11.83 -15.81 6.54
CA PHE A 295 11.19 -14.50 6.37
C PHE A 295 11.99 -13.57 5.46
N SER A 296 13.32 -13.53 5.62
CA SER A 296 14.19 -12.74 4.76
C SER A 296 14.26 -13.29 3.33
N LEU A 297 14.14 -14.61 3.15
CA LEU A 297 14.05 -15.24 1.84
C LEU A 297 12.76 -14.82 1.12
N ALA A 298 11.62 -14.91 1.80
CA ALA A 298 10.34 -14.46 1.24
C ALA A 298 10.40 -12.97 0.85
N ALA A 299 10.97 -12.12 1.71
CA ALA A 299 11.15 -10.71 1.42
C ALA A 299 12.10 -10.45 0.23
N ALA A 300 13.18 -11.22 0.10
CA ALA A 300 14.15 -11.09 -0.99
C ALA A 300 13.58 -11.54 -2.34
N ILE A 301 12.74 -12.59 -2.37
CA ILE A 301 12.02 -13.01 -3.58
C ILE A 301 11.07 -11.91 -4.05
N ASP A 302 10.31 -11.32 -3.12
CA ASP A 302 9.39 -10.23 -3.44
C ASP A 302 10.15 -9.02 -4.01
N ASN A 303 11.27 -8.66 -3.38
CA ASN A 303 12.16 -7.59 -3.86
C ASN A 303 12.77 -7.87 -5.23
N LEU A 304 13.14 -9.12 -5.52
CA LEU A 304 13.66 -9.51 -6.82
C LEU A 304 12.61 -9.31 -7.91
N ILE A 305 11.34 -9.67 -7.63
CA ILE A 305 10.23 -9.44 -8.56
C ILE A 305 10.02 -7.93 -8.77
N LEU A 306 10.07 -7.13 -7.70
CA LEU A 306 9.99 -5.67 -7.81
C LEU A 306 11.14 -5.08 -8.65
N LEU A 307 12.37 -5.57 -8.45
CA LEU A 307 13.54 -5.14 -9.21
C LEU A 307 13.39 -5.50 -10.69
N PHE A 308 12.94 -6.72 -10.98
CA PHE A 308 12.65 -7.14 -12.35
C PHE A 308 11.61 -6.24 -13.03
N LEU A 309 10.51 -5.91 -12.34
CA LEU A 309 9.49 -5.00 -12.85
C LEU A 309 10.02 -3.58 -13.06
N PHE A 310 10.86 -3.09 -12.14
CA PHE A 310 11.45 -1.77 -12.23
C PHE A 310 12.36 -1.65 -13.46
N ILE A 311 13.26 -2.61 -13.67
CA ILE A 311 14.18 -2.62 -14.81
C ILE A 311 13.40 -2.79 -16.12
N SER A 312 12.54 -3.82 -16.20
CA SER A 312 11.80 -4.12 -17.44
C SER A 312 10.78 -3.02 -17.79
N GLY A 313 10.05 -2.50 -16.80
CA GLY A 313 9.08 -1.42 -16.98
C GLY A 313 9.75 -0.09 -17.29
N GLY A 314 10.83 0.24 -16.58
CA GLY A 314 11.61 1.45 -16.81
C GLY A 314 12.24 1.48 -18.21
N TRP A 315 12.80 0.35 -18.65
CA TRP A 315 13.37 0.23 -20.01
C TRP A 315 12.35 0.47 -21.12
N VAL A 316 11.13 -0.06 -20.99
CA VAL A 316 10.08 0.16 -22.00
C VAL A 316 9.56 1.59 -21.94
N LEU A 317 9.47 2.20 -20.75
CA LEU A 317 9.02 3.58 -20.59
C LEU A 317 9.94 4.59 -21.29
N ILE A 318 11.25 4.32 -21.30
CA ILE A 318 12.24 5.13 -22.02
C ILE A 318 12.12 4.94 -23.55
N LYS A 319 11.83 3.71 -24.00
CA LYS A 319 11.87 3.35 -25.43
C LYS A 319 10.57 3.55 -26.21
N LYS A 320 9.42 3.58 -25.55
CA LYS A 320 8.12 3.61 -26.21
C LYS A 320 7.21 4.70 -25.66
N PRO A 321 6.53 5.48 -26.53
CA PRO A 321 5.48 6.36 -26.08
C PRO A 321 4.35 5.56 -25.44
N LEU A 322 3.68 6.17 -24.47
CA LEU A 322 2.63 5.52 -23.69
C LEU A 322 1.42 5.17 -24.56
N PRO A 323 0.80 3.98 -24.38
CA PRO A 323 -0.40 3.60 -25.14
C PRO A 323 -1.60 4.52 -24.84
N VAL A 324 -2.30 4.97 -25.90
CA VAL A 324 -3.45 5.89 -25.84
C VAL A 324 -4.62 5.33 -25.01
N TYR A 325 -4.78 4.01 -24.95
CA TYR A 325 -5.84 3.34 -24.17
C TYR A 325 -5.83 3.72 -22.67
N PHE A 326 -4.67 4.11 -22.13
CA PHE A 326 -4.51 4.49 -20.73
C PHE A 326 -4.80 5.97 -20.44
N SER A 327 -5.31 6.73 -21.40
CA SER A 327 -5.64 8.16 -21.21
C SER A 327 -6.72 8.41 -20.16
N LYS A 328 -7.52 7.39 -19.81
CA LYS A 328 -8.55 7.46 -18.76
C LYS A 328 -7.99 7.31 -17.34
N HIS A 329 -6.81 6.70 -17.19
CA HIS A 329 -6.17 6.46 -15.89
C HIS A 329 -5.45 7.73 -15.44
N ASN A 330 -5.64 8.15 -14.19
CA ASN A 330 -4.84 9.25 -13.63
C ASN A 330 -3.43 8.75 -13.24
N ARG A 331 -2.62 8.45 -14.24
CA ARG A 331 -1.24 7.97 -14.06
C ARG A 331 -0.31 9.03 -13.48
N MET A 332 -0.62 10.31 -13.70
CA MET A 332 0.15 11.40 -13.16
C MET A 332 0.06 11.41 -11.62
N PHE A 333 -1.14 11.23 -11.06
CA PHE A 333 -1.32 11.02 -9.62
C PHE A 333 -0.48 9.85 -9.11
N LEU A 334 -0.57 8.69 -9.77
CA LEU A 334 0.16 7.48 -9.37
C LEU A 334 1.68 7.71 -9.37
N TRP A 335 2.23 8.34 -10.42
CA TRP A 335 3.65 8.64 -10.51
C TRP A 335 4.11 9.62 -9.43
N ILE A 336 3.41 10.75 -9.28
CA ILE A 336 3.80 11.80 -8.33
C ILE A 336 3.73 11.28 -6.91
N TYR A 337 2.63 10.63 -6.51
CA TYR A 337 2.50 10.08 -5.17
C TYR A 337 3.56 9.01 -4.90
N SER A 338 3.75 8.05 -5.81
CA SER A 338 4.76 7.02 -5.63
C SER A 338 6.17 7.59 -5.55
N PHE A 339 6.50 8.60 -6.34
CA PHE A 339 7.82 9.22 -6.33
C PHE A 339 8.07 9.99 -5.03
N ILE A 340 7.13 10.86 -4.62
CA ILE A 340 7.23 11.63 -3.37
C ILE A 340 7.34 10.68 -2.16
N ALA A 341 6.46 9.68 -2.09
CA ALA A 341 6.47 8.69 -1.02
C ALA A 341 7.78 7.90 -0.98
N TRP A 342 8.30 7.49 -2.15
CA TRP A 342 9.54 6.73 -2.22
C TRP A 342 10.74 7.55 -1.75
N VAL A 343 10.88 8.81 -2.20
CA VAL A 343 11.97 9.70 -1.79
C VAL A 343 11.94 9.94 -0.28
N ILE A 344 10.79 10.37 0.26
CA ILE A 344 10.68 10.74 1.68
C ILE A 344 10.90 9.52 2.58
N LEU A 345 10.31 8.37 2.25
CA LEU A 345 10.46 7.16 3.06
C LEU A 345 11.87 6.57 2.97
N ALA A 346 12.52 6.66 1.81
CA ALA A 346 13.90 6.21 1.65
C ALA A 346 14.89 7.02 2.48
N MET A 347 14.71 8.35 2.55
CA MET A 347 15.58 9.24 3.32
C MET A 347 15.40 9.11 4.85
N THR A 348 14.21 8.69 5.30
CA THR A 348 13.87 8.64 6.73
C THR A 348 13.97 7.25 7.36
N THR A 349 14.00 6.17 6.56
CA THR A 349 13.90 4.79 7.06
C THR A 349 15.24 4.06 7.01
N ALA A 350 15.96 4.04 8.13
CA ALA A 350 17.25 3.37 8.29
C ALA A 350 17.15 1.86 8.64
N ASN A 351 15.96 1.25 8.57
CA ASN A 351 15.72 -0.13 8.99
C ASN A 351 15.03 -0.94 7.90
N LEU A 352 15.65 -2.06 7.48
CA LEU A 352 15.12 -2.90 6.41
C LEU A 352 13.78 -3.55 6.78
N GLY A 353 13.56 -3.94 8.03
CA GLY A 353 12.28 -4.49 8.49
C GLY A 353 11.15 -3.46 8.40
N ILE A 354 11.43 -2.21 8.76
CA ILE A 354 10.47 -1.11 8.63
C ILE A 354 10.20 -0.80 7.15
N ALA A 355 11.23 -0.77 6.31
CA ALA A 355 11.11 -0.54 4.87
C ALA A 355 10.25 -1.62 4.19
N LEU A 356 10.46 -2.89 4.53
CA LEU A 356 9.70 -4.02 4.00
C LEU A 356 8.20 -3.91 4.24
N ARG A 357 7.79 -3.31 5.36
CA ARG A 357 6.41 -3.08 5.74
C ARG A 357 5.84 -1.81 5.10
N GLN A 358 6.57 -0.70 5.19
CA GLN A 358 6.08 0.61 4.76
C GLN A 358 5.99 0.79 3.25
N LYS A 359 6.85 0.12 2.47
CA LYS A 359 6.86 0.23 1.01
C LYS A 359 5.51 -0.13 0.36
N TRP A 360 4.73 -1.02 0.99
CA TRP A 360 3.43 -1.46 0.46
C TRP A 360 2.36 -0.35 0.42
N MET A 361 2.64 0.84 0.94
CA MET A 361 1.75 2.01 0.84
C MET A 361 1.79 2.72 -0.52
N PHE A 362 2.85 2.50 -1.31
CA PHE A 362 2.98 3.10 -2.64
C PHE A 362 3.43 2.11 -3.72
N VAL A 363 4.08 0.99 -3.33
CA VAL A 363 4.51 -0.06 -4.25
C VAL A 363 3.39 -0.63 -5.12
N PRO A 364 2.15 -0.86 -4.66
CA PRO A 364 1.06 -1.31 -5.53
C PRO A 364 0.84 -0.40 -6.75
N MET A 365 1.01 0.91 -6.58
CA MET A 365 0.89 1.88 -7.66
C MET A 365 2.06 1.80 -8.62
N LEU A 366 3.30 1.64 -8.13
CA LEU A 366 4.48 1.40 -8.98
C LEU A 366 4.36 0.11 -9.78
N ILE A 367 3.94 -0.99 -9.14
CA ILE A 367 3.74 -2.27 -9.81
C ILE A 367 2.71 -2.13 -10.92
N PHE A 368 1.57 -1.48 -10.65
CA PHE A 368 0.57 -1.19 -11.68
C PHE A 368 1.17 -0.38 -12.84
N LEU A 369 1.91 0.69 -12.55
CA LEU A 369 2.54 1.53 -13.56
C LEU A 369 3.51 0.75 -14.45
N PHE A 370 4.36 -0.09 -13.88
CA PHE A 370 5.31 -0.90 -14.67
C PHE A 370 4.59 -2.00 -15.46
N ILE A 371 3.69 -2.76 -14.84
CA ILE A 371 2.95 -3.83 -15.54
C ILE A 371 2.09 -3.29 -16.68
N SER A 372 1.52 -2.09 -16.54
CA SER A 372 0.70 -1.49 -17.59
C SER A 372 1.48 -1.27 -18.90
N VAL A 373 2.80 -1.06 -18.79
CA VAL A 373 3.69 -0.77 -19.93
C VAL A 373 4.37 -2.03 -20.46
N ILE A 374 4.66 -3.02 -19.60
CA ILE A 374 5.35 -4.26 -19.98
C ILE A 374 4.47 -5.13 -20.89
N GLY A 375 5.11 -5.78 -21.87
CA GLY A 375 4.50 -6.79 -22.75
C GLY A 375 3.76 -6.22 -23.98
N LYS A 376 3.68 -7.03 -25.04
CA LYS A 376 2.92 -6.72 -26.27
C LYS A 376 1.42 -6.81 -26.01
N ASN A 377 0.65 -5.95 -26.68
CA ASN A 377 -0.81 -6.00 -26.65
C ASN A 377 -1.29 -6.88 -27.80
N ASN A 378 -1.87 -8.04 -27.47
CA ASN A 378 -2.25 -9.03 -28.48
C ASN A 378 -3.32 -8.49 -29.46
N SER A 379 -4.18 -7.56 -29.03
CA SER A 379 -5.28 -7.03 -29.86
C SER A 379 -4.92 -5.82 -30.73
N ILE A 380 -3.81 -5.11 -30.45
CA ILE A 380 -3.39 -3.97 -31.27
C ILE A 380 -2.60 -4.48 -32.48
N ASP A 381 -1.79 -5.52 -32.28
CA ASP A 381 -1.02 -6.13 -33.36
C ASP A 381 -1.92 -6.87 -34.36
N GLU A 382 -3.06 -7.46 -33.94
CA GLU A 382 -4.05 -8.05 -34.86
C GLU A 382 -4.78 -7.02 -35.74
N CYS A 383 -5.07 -5.83 -35.20
CA CYS A 383 -5.70 -4.76 -35.98
C CYS A 383 -4.70 -4.12 -36.96
N GLN A 384 -3.42 -3.99 -36.56
CA GLN A 384 -2.36 -3.47 -37.43
C GLN A 384 -1.87 -4.49 -38.47
N SER A 385 -1.87 -5.79 -38.15
CA SER A 385 -1.53 -6.85 -39.10
C SER A 385 -2.68 -7.14 -40.08
N GLY A 386 -3.93 -7.00 -39.65
CA GLY A 386 -5.11 -7.08 -40.52
C GLY A 386 -5.17 -5.95 -41.56
N ASP A 387 -4.77 -4.73 -41.19
CA ASP A 387 -4.66 -3.60 -42.13
C ASP A 387 -3.44 -3.71 -43.06
N ALA A 388 -2.35 -4.34 -42.61
CA ALA A 388 -1.19 -4.63 -43.47
C ALA A 388 -1.47 -5.77 -44.48
N ALA A 389 -2.24 -6.79 -44.07
CA ALA A 389 -2.62 -7.91 -44.93
C ALA A 389 -3.68 -7.53 -45.99
N ARG A 390 -4.44 -6.44 -45.79
CA ARG A 390 -5.35 -5.86 -46.80
C ARG A 390 -4.68 -4.88 -47.77
N ARG A 391 -3.37 -4.63 -47.62
CA ARG A 391 -2.56 -3.72 -48.47
C ARG A 391 -1.43 -4.46 -49.19
N ILE A 392 -1.66 -5.70 -49.58
CA ILE A 392 -0.82 -6.40 -50.55
C ILE A 392 -1.75 -6.69 -51.75
N PRO A 393 -1.38 -6.24 -52.96
CA PRO A 393 -2.31 -6.01 -54.08
C PRO A 393 -3.09 -7.23 -54.56
#